data_AF-A0A160NYA3-F1
#
_entry.id   AF-A0A160NYA3-F1
#
_cell.length_a   1.000
_cell.length_b   1.000
_cell.length_c   1.000
_cell.angle_alpha   90.00
_cell.angle_beta   90.00
_cell.angle_gamma   90.00
#
_symmetry.space_group_name_H-M   'P 1'
#
loop_
_entity.id
_entity.type
_entity.pdbx_description
1 polymer ?
#
loop_
_entity_poly.entity_id
_entity_poly.type
_entity_poly.pdbx_seq_one_letter_code
_entity_poly.pdbx_strand_id
1 'polypeptide(L)'
;MKDADDPPPHPEEFATGHATCELGETHDGDHAEFLWFTEKSFAATWLRWSDADTHTIVTLPCCTALTTTGDGCGLYADHPSDHSWAVTDPTREALRADLMAHPERFGLPPDYFNPS
;
A
#
# COMPACT_ATOMS: atom_id res chain seq x y z
N MET A 1 25.34 4.47 -15.68
CA MET A 1 24.93 4.20 -14.29
C MET A 1 23.42 4.14 -14.32
N LYS A 2 22.82 3.14 -13.69
CA LYS A 2 21.36 3.10 -13.53
C LYS A 2 21.00 4.19 -12.52
N ASP A 3 20.00 5.01 -12.80
CA ASP A 3 19.59 6.06 -11.87
C ASP A 3 19.04 5.39 -10.61
N ALA A 4 19.32 5.94 -9.43
CA ALA A 4 18.85 5.37 -8.16
C ALA A 4 17.32 5.32 -8.03
N ASP A 5 16.62 6.01 -8.93
CA ASP A 5 15.17 6.14 -9.00
C ASP A 5 14.52 5.07 -9.92
N ASP A 6 15.30 4.42 -10.79
CA ASP A 6 14.79 3.36 -11.65
C ASP A 6 14.40 2.13 -10.81
N PRO A 7 13.32 1.41 -11.16
CA PRO A 7 13.00 0.15 -10.51
C PRO A 7 14.21 -0.79 -10.53
N PRO A 8 14.51 -1.50 -9.43
CA PRO A 8 15.63 -2.42 -9.36
C PRO A 8 15.50 -3.52 -10.43
N PRO A 9 16.59 -4.22 -10.80
CA PRO A 9 16.54 -5.29 -11.81
C PRO A 9 15.62 -6.46 -11.42
N HIS A 10 15.41 -6.65 -10.11
CA HIS A 10 14.59 -7.71 -9.50
C HIS A 10 13.60 -7.08 -8.51
N PRO A 11 12.59 -6.34 -8.98
CA PRO A 11 11.60 -5.70 -8.10
C PRO A 11 10.78 -6.71 -7.30
N GLU A 12 10.68 -7.97 -7.76
CA GLU A 12 10.06 -9.07 -7.04
C GLU A 12 10.69 -9.36 -5.68
N GLU A 13 11.98 -9.01 -5.47
CA GLU A 13 12.67 -9.20 -4.19
C GLU A 13 12.13 -8.25 -3.09
N PHE A 14 11.37 -7.23 -3.47
CA PHE A 14 10.74 -6.29 -2.55
C PHE A 14 9.33 -6.74 -2.12
N ALA A 15 8.78 -7.77 -2.75
CA ALA A 15 7.57 -8.40 -2.26
C ALA A 15 7.85 -9.00 -0.88
N THR A 16 6.89 -8.89 0.05
CA THR A 16 7.09 -9.26 1.47
C THR A 16 7.24 -10.77 1.73
N GLY A 17 7.39 -11.58 0.68
CA GLY A 17 7.38 -13.05 0.71
C GLY A 17 5.97 -13.65 0.69
N HIS A 18 4.96 -12.85 1.04
CA HIS A 18 3.53 -13.13 0.90
C HIS A 18 2.84 -11.91 0.30
N ALA A 19 2.36 -12.01 -0.94
CA ALA A 19 1.73 -10.86 -1.57
C ALA A 19 0.47 -10.43 -0.81
N THR A 20 0.42 -9.16 -0.41
CA THR A 20 -0.76 -8.55 0.24
C THR A 20 -1.43 -7.60 -0.74
N CYS A 21 -2.75 -7.72 -0.92
CA CYS A 21 -3.48 -6.87 -1.85
C CYS A 21 -3.73 -5.48 -1.24
N GLU A 22 -3.11 -4.45 -1.80
CA GLU A 22 -3.27 -3.06 -1.34
C GLU A 22 -4.61 -2.42 -1.77
N LEU A 23 -5.37 -3.09 -2.65
CA LEU A 23 -6.70 -2.67 -3.09
C LEU A 23 -7.81 -3.09 -2.11
N GLY A 24 -7.45 -3.82 -1.05
CA GLY A 24 -8.38 -4.39 -0.07
C GLY A 24 -8.92 -5.76 -0.49
N GLU A 25 -9.77 -6.35 0.36
CA GLU A 25 -10.33 -7.69 0.09
C GLU A 25 -11.52 -7.66 -0.87
N THR A 26 -12.17 -6.51 -1.04
CA THR A 26 -13.40 -6.35 -1.85
C THR A 26 -13.18 -5.30 -2.93
N HIS A 27 -12.71 -5.75 -4.09
CA HIS A 27 -12.65 -4.96 -5.30
C HIS A 27 -12.83 -5.88 -6.52
N ASP A 28 -13.12 -5.29 -7.67
CA ASP A 28 -13.10 -6.00 -8.94
C ASP A 28 -11.68 -5.96 -9.55
N GLY A 29 -11.39 -6.87 -10.47
CA GLY A 29 -10.12 -6.88 -11.23
C GLY A 29 -8.94 -7.50 -10.50
N ASP A 30 -7.75 -7.34 -11.08
CA ASP A 30 -6.53 -7.96 -10.56
C ASP A 30 -6.09 -7.31 -9.23
N HIS A 31 -5.61 -8.15 -8.31
CA HIS A 31 -4.95 -7.72 -7.09
C HIS A 31 -3.63 -7.01 -7.40
N ALA A 32 -3.15 -6.21 -6.44
CA ALA A 32 -1.90 -5.48 -6.59
C ALA A 32 -1.16 -5.30 -5.27
N GLU A 33 0.18 -5.43 -5.31
CA GLU A 33 1.11 -5.13 -4.21
C GLU A 33 2.14 -4.13 -4.72
N PHE A 34 2.39 -3.07 -3.93
CA PHE A 34 3.41 -2.08 -4.23
C PHE A 34 4.80 -2.68 -4.04
N LEU A 35 5.69 -2.46 -5.02
CA LEU A 35 7.10 -2.91 -4.94
C LEU A 35 8.08 -1.75 -4.87
N TRP A 36 7.86 -0.70 -5.66
CA TRP A 36 8.82 0.40 -5.81
C TRP A 36 8.16 1.68 -6.31
N PHE A 37 8.64 2.84 -5.86
CA PHE A 37 8.21 4.15 -6.36
C PHE A 37 9.33 4.80 -7.17
N THR A 38 8.97 5.38 -8.31
CA THR A 38 9.86 6.14 -9.18
C THR A 38 9.42 7.60 -9.16
N GLU A 39 10.20 8.45 -8.50
CA GLU A 39 9.89 9.85 -8.26
C GLU A 39 9.77 10.65 -9.57
N LYS A 40 10.70 10.43 -10.51
CA LYS A 40 10.81 11.20 -11.76
C LYS A 40 9.57 11.09 -12.65
N SER A 41 8.93 9.92 -12.66
CA SER A 41 7.72 9.66 -13.45
C SER A 41 6.44 9.74 -12.63
N PHE A 42 6.54 9.96 -11.32
CA PHE A 42 5.43 9.85 -10.37
C PHE A 42 4.62 8.57 -10.62
N ALA A 43 5.34 7.45 -10.65
CA ALA A 43 4.82 6.14 -10.97
C ALA A 43 5.32 5.12 -9.95
N ALA A 44 4.59 4.02 -9.81
CA ALA A 44 4.97 2.91 -8.96
C ALA A 44 5.00 1.61 -9.74
N THR A 45 5.92 0.73 -9.37
CA THR A 45 6.00 -0.64 -9.85
C THR A 45 5.21 -1.54 -8.93
N TRP A 46 4.32 -2.33 -9.53
CA TRP A 46 3.36 -3.17 -8.85
C TRP A 46 3.55 -4.61 -9.29
N LEU A 47 3.48 -5.53 -8.32
CA LEU A 47 3.12 -6.91 -8.60
C LEU A 47 1.61 -6.96 -8.77
N ARG A 48 1.12 -7.42 -9.91
CA ARG A 48 -0.31 -7.62 -10.18
C ARG A 48 -0.61 -9.08 -10.44
N TRP A 49 -1.66 -9.62 -9.85
CA TRP A 49 -2.07 -11.01 -10.04
C TRP A 49 -3.58 -11.16 -10.08
N SER A 50 -4.02 -12.18 -10.80
CA SER A 50 -5.42 -12.62 -10.80
C SER A 50 -5.56 -13.91 -10.01
N ASP A 51 -6.80 -14.30 -9.71
CA ASP A 51 -7.09 -15.60 -9.09
C ASP A 51 -6.74 -16.80 -9.99
N ALA A 52 -6.37 -16.58 -11.25
CA ALA A 52 -6.02 -17.61 -12.22
C ALA A 52 -4.52 -17.98 -12.25
N ASP A 53 -3.80 -17.79 -11.13
CA ASP A 53 -2.36 -18.08 -10.96
C ASP A 53 -1.42 -17.34 -11.93
N THR A 54 -1.88 -16.27 -12.58
CA THR A 54 -1.03 -15.41 -13.42
C THR A 54 -0.62 -14.15 -12.68
N HIS A 55 0.67 -13.82 -12.71
CA HIS A 55 1.18 -12.55 -12.19
C HIS A 55 2.00 -11.79 -13.24
N THR A 56 2.06 -10.48 -13.07
CA THR A 56 2.84 -9.56 -13.90
C THR A 56 3.44 -8.48 -13.02
N ILE A 57 4.61 -7.97 -13.40
CA ILE A 57 5.19 -6.78 -12.79
C ILE A 57 5.06 -5.64 -13.78
N VAL A 58 4.44 -4.55 -13.35
CA VAL A 58 4.15 -3.41 -14.23
C VAL A 58 4.36 -2.09 -13.49
N THR A 59 4.91 -1.11 -14.20
CA THR A 59 5.00 0.27 -13.70
C THR A 59 3.81 1.07 -14.21
N LEU A 60 3.05 1.63 -13.27
CA LEU A 60 1.83 2.40 -13.54
C LEU A 60 1.94 3.79 -12.89
N PRO A 61 1.37 4.84 -13.51
CA PRO A 61 1.31 6.17 -12.90
C PRO A 61 0.60 6.10 -11.54
N CYS A 62 1.01 6.93 -10.58
CA CYS A 62 0.28 7.05 -9.32
C CYS A 62 -1.05 7.80 -9.51
N CYS A 63 -2.04 7.46 -8.69
CA CYS A 63 -3.30 8.18 -8.62
C CYS A 63 -3.06 9.62 -8.16
N THR A 64 -3.71 10.58 -8.79
CA THR A 64 -3.54 12.02 -8.50
C THR A 64 -4.58 12.57 -7.53
N ALA A 65 -5.47 11.72 -7.02
CA ALA A 65 -6.47 12.13 -6.06
C ALA A 65 -5.82 12.52 -4.73
N LEU A 66 -6.32 13.60 -4.15
CA LEU A 66 -5.88 14.14 -2.88
C LEU A 66 -7.06 14.18 -1.89
N THR A 67 -6.77 13.94 -0.62
CA THR A 67 -7.71 14.28 0.47
C THR A 67 -7.85 15.80 0.62
N THR A 68 -8.80 16.24 1.43
CA THR A 68 -8.95 17.67 1.77
C THR A 68 -7.75 18.24 2.53
N THR A 69 -6.93 17.39 3.16
CA THR A 69 -5.69 17.77 3.86
C THR A 69 -4.47 17.75 2.94
N GLY A 70 -4.64 17.33 1.68
CA GLY A 70 -3.57 17.26 0.69
C GLY A 70 -2.81 15.93 0.65
N ASP A 71 -3.26 14.91 1.38
CA ASP A 71 -2.65 13.58 1.35
C ASP A 71 -3.02 12.84 0.06
N GLY A 72 -2.03 12.27 -0.63
CA GLY A 72 -2.22 11.58 -1.90
C GLY A 72 -2.72 10.15 -1.75
N CYS A 73 -3.44 9.68 -2.77
CA CYS A 73 -3.83 8.28 -2.90
C CYS A 73 -2.57 7.43 -3.19
N GLY A 74 -2.34 6.40 -2.38
CA GLY A 74 -1.16 5.53 -2.52
C GLY A 74 -1.22 4.53 -3.67
N LEU A 75 -2.35 4.44 -4.38
CA LEU A 75 -2.60 3.47 -5.45
C LEU A 75 -2.21 3.99 -6.84
N TYR A 76 -2.13 3.09 -7.81
CA TYR A 76 -1.94 3.45 -9.22
C TYR A 76 -3.18 4.13 -9.83
N ALA A 77 -3.02 4.85 -10.94
CA ALA A 77 -4.11 5.52 -11.65
C ALA A 77 -5.13 4.51 -12.20
N ASP A 78 -6.41 4.85 -12.15
CA ASP A 78 -7.54 3.98 -12.55
C ASP A 78 -7.59 2.64 -11.80
N HIS A 79 -7.15 2.64 -10.54
CA HIS A 79 -7.31 1.51 -9.63
C HIS A 79 -8.80 1.15 -9.45
N PRO A 80 -9.15 -0.14 -9.30
CA PRO A 80 -10.54 -0.60 -9.29
C PRO A 80 -11.21 -0.51 -7.91
N SER A 81 -10.45 -0.20 -6.86
CA SER A 81 -10.95 -0.03 -5.50
C SER A 81 -11.37 1.42 -5.24
N ASP A 82 -11.88 1.68 -4.03
CA ASP A 82 -11.87 3.05 -3.52
C ASP A 82 -10.42 3.54 -3.31
N HIS A 83 -10.26 4.85 -3.15
CA HIS A 83 -8.95 5.43 -2.85
C HIS A 83 -8.33 4.85 -1.57
N SER A 84 -6.99 4.87 -1.46
CA SER A 84 -6.24 4.19 -0.39
C SER A 84 -6.70 4.53 1.04
N TRP A 85 -7.24 5.72 1.27
CA TRP A 85 -7.77 6.14 2.58
C TRP A 85 -9.11 5.51 2.95
N ALA A 86 -9.82 4.91 1.99
CA ALA A 86 -11.07 4.18 2.19
C ALA A 86 -10.88 2.65 2.13
N VAL A 87 -9.71 2.18 1.67
CA VAL A 87 -9.37 0.76 1.71
C VAL A 87 -9.15 0.29 3.15
N THR A 88 -9.89 -0.75 3.54
CA THR A 88 -9.77 -1.38 4.85
C THR A 88 -8.82 -2.56 4.77
N ASP A 89 -7.77 -2.53 5.60
CA ASP A 89 -6.92 -3.69 5.89
C ASP A 89 -7.34 -4.23 7.27
N PRO A 90 -8.00 -5.41 7.33
CA PRO A 90 -8.46 -5.99 8.59
C PRO A 90 -7.34 -6.23 9.60
N THR A 91 -6.12 -6.54 9.14
CA THR A 91 -4.96 -6.76 10.02
C THR A 91 -4.50 -5.43 10.62
N ARG A 92 -4.42 -4.37 9.81
CA ARG A 92 -4.10 -3.03 10.29
C ARG A 92 -5.15 -2.51 11.27
N GLU A 93 -6.43 -2.71 11.00
CA GLU A 93 -7.51 -2.29 11.90
C GLU A 93 -7.49 -3.08 13.22
N ALA A 94 -7.25 -4.40 13.18
CA ALA A 94 -7.09 -5.21 14.38
C ALA A 94 -5.87 -4.77 15.21
N LEU A 95 -4.73 -4.52 14.56
CA LEU A 95 -3.54 -4.00 15.21
C LEU A 95 -3.78 -2.63 15.83
N ARG A 96 -4.48 -1.73 15.13
CA ARG A 96 -4.85 -0.41 15.62
C ARG A 96 -5.78 -0.50 16.84
N ALA A 97 -6.76 -1.38 16.81
CA ALA A 97 -7.67 -1.62 17.93
C ALA A 97 -6.91 -2.16 19.15
N ASP A 98 -6.00 -3.14 18.97
CA ASP A 98 -5.17 -3.66 20.06
C ASP A 98 -4.23 -2.59 20.61
N LEU A 99 -3.63 -1.77 19.75
CA LEU A 99 -2.78 -0.65 20.14
C LEU A 99 -3.53 0.41 20.97
N MET A 100 -4.77 0.72 20.59
CA MET A 100 -5.61 1.67 21.33
C MET A 100 -6.09 1.12 22.66
N ALA A 101 -6.41 -0.17 22.73
CA ALA A 101 -6.87 -0.82 23.95
C ALA A 101 -5.72 -1.16 24.92
N HIS A 102 -4.53 -1.43 24.39
CA HIS A 102 -3.38 -1.97 25.11
C HIS A 102 -2.05 -1.33 24.65
N PRO A 103 -1.89 0.01 24.73
CA PRO A 103 -0.66 0.69 24.29
C PRO A 103 0.60 0.16 24.98
N GLU A 104 0.49 -0.37 26.19
CA GLU A 104 1.59 -0.97 26.95
C GLU A 104 2.21 -2.20 26.28
N ARG A 105 1.42 -2.97 25.51
CA ARG A 105 1.94 -4.13 24.74
C ARG A 105 2.90 -3.71 23.64
N PHE A 106 2.79 -2.46 23.20
CA PHE A 106 3.60 -1.86 22.15
C PHE A 106 4.67 -0.91 22.72
N GLY A 107 4.87 -0.91 24.04
CA GLY A 107 5.85 -0.05 24.71
C GLY A 107 5.47 1.43 24.73
N LEU A 108 4.20 1.75 24.49
CA LEU A 108 3.68 3.12 24.56
C LEU A 108 3.08 3.42 25.95
N PRO A 109 3.12 4.68 26.39
CA PRO A 109 2.46 5.06 27.64
C PRO A 109 0.92 4.95 27.52
N PRO A 110 0.20 4.70 28.64
CA PRO A 110 -1.26 4.50 28.62
C PRO A 110 -2.08 5.68 28.07
N ASP A 111 -1.54 6.88 28.12
CA ASP A 111 -2.16 8.14 27.68
C ASP A 111 -1.67 8.63 26.30
N TYR A 112 -0.93 7.79 25.57
CA TYR A 112 -0.32 8.15 24.27
C TYR A 112 -1.32 8.79 23.28
N PHE A 113 -2.55 8.28 23.23
CA PHE A 113 -3.60 8.76 22.31
C PHE A 113 -4.47 9.88 22.89
N ASN A 114 -4.30 10.24 24.16
CA ASN A 114 -5.01 11.35 24.80
C ASN A 114 -4.13 12.01 25.87
N PRO A 115 -3.08 12.74 25.47
CA PRO A 115 -2.20 13.41 26.42
C PRO A 115 -2.98 14.50 27.15
N SER A 116 -2.80 14.56 28.48
CA SER A 116 -3.42 15.58 29.36
C SER A 116 -2.91 17.00 29.11
#